data_AF-A0A7X8XMB0-F1
#
_entry.id   AF-A0A7X8XMB0-F1
#
_cell.length_a   1.000
_cell.length_b   1.000
_cell.length_c   1.000
_cell.angle_alpha   90.00
_cell.angle_beta   90.00
_cell.angle_gamma   90.00
#
_symmetry.space_group_name_H-M   'P 1'
#
loop_
_entity.id
_entity.type
_entity.pdbx_description
1 polymer ?
#
loop_
_entity_poly.entity_id
_entity_poly.type
_entity_poly.pdbx_seq_one_letter_code
_entity_poly.pdbx_strand_id
1 'polypeptide(L)'
;MLENINQVMNRIEQIENRLNQGPPIDSGAFQHMFERAEHAPMPPSMASYPAGNTPLTMGGIQGINPQLWSLMRQPAGMDPSIFGATQAGSMNLQCLAQNNDISCGQTSVAMAVNALTGKNLRDMDINNRYGFELLNALNSESAAAGFRWRDGGEISASSWELIDHKVNNEKTPVIVGLNGAEFSPSGRGHIVTIVKTEGDTVTFADPATGTLRTTTKQAMNSAPSHPDGNFIFYAVRNNLDGNHMAAR
;
A
#
# COMPACT_ATOMS: atom_id res chain seq x y z
N MET A 1 13.23 -18.42 -46.65
CA MET A 1 13.64 -17.36 -45.67
C MET A 1 12.98 -16.00 -45.92
N LEU A 2 12.64 -15.63 -47.17
CA LEU A 2 11.97 -14.36 -47.49
C LEU A 2 10.45 -14.34 -47.22
N GLU A 3 9.75 -15.48 -47.30
CA GLU A 3 8.29 -15.54 -47.02
C GLU A 3 7.92 -15.27 -45.54
N ASN A 4 8.78 -15.69 -44.60
CA ASN A 4 8.52 -15.48 -43.17
C ASN A 4 8.63 -14.01 -42.75
N ILE A 5 9.46 -13.22 -43.43
CA ILE A 5 9.61 -11.79 -43.13
C ILE A 5 8.37 -11.01 -43.60
N ASN A 6 7.81 -11.38 -44.75
CA ASN A 6 6.58 -10.76 -45.27
C ASN A 6 5.35 -11.08 -44.41
N GLN A 7 5.30 -12.26 -43.76
CA GLN A 7 4.24 -12.59 -42.80
C GLN A 7 4.36 -11.81 -41.49
N VAL A 8 5.58 -11.56 -41.01
CA VAL A 8 5.81 -10.77 -39.78
C VAL A 8 5.48 -9.30 -40.02
N MET A 9 5.88 -8.72 -41.15
CA MET A 9 5.56 -7.32 -41.46
C MET A 9 4.05 -7.07 -41.64
N ASN A 10 3.33 -7.98 -42.29
CA ASN A 10 1.87 -7.89 -42.40
C ASN A 10 1.14 -7.98 -41.04
N ARG A 11 1.69 -8.75 -40.09
CA ARG A 11 1.12 -8.82 -38.73
C ARG A 11 1.35 -7.55 -37.92
N ILE A 12 2.48 -6.88 -38.12
CA ILE A 12 2.80 -5.62 -37.44
C ILE A 12 1.86 -4.51 -37.92
N GLU A 13 1.65 -4.35 -39.23
CA GLU A 13 0.70 -3.36 -39.77
C GLU A 13 -0.75 -3.63 -39.32
N GLN A 14 -1.15 -4.89 -39.16
CA GLN A 14 -2.49 -5.23 -38.63
C GLN A 14 -2.66 -4.90 -37.14
N ILE A 15 -1.59 -4.98 -36.35
CA ILE A 15 -1.62 -4.61 -34.93
C ILE A 15 -1.66 -3.09 -34.78
N GLU A 16 -0.90 -2.35 -35.59
CA GLU A 16 -0.89 -0.88 -35.58
C GLU A 16 -2.24 -0.29 -36.00
N ASN A 17 -2.91 -0.89 -36.99
CA ASN A 17 -4.26 -0.48 -37.38
C ASN A 17 -5.33 -0.75 -36.30
N ARG A 18 -5.14 -1.77 -35.46
CA ARG A 18 -6.05 -2.08 -34.33
C ARG A 18 -5.82 -1.19 -33.11
N LEU A 19 -4.61 -0.67 -32.92
CA LEU A 19 -4.28 0.23 -31.81
C LEU A 19 -4.76 1.67 -32.05
N ASN A 20 -4.87 2.10 -33.30
CA ASN A 20 -5.38 3.44 -33.66
C ASN A 20 -6.92 3.54 -33.62
N GLN A 21 -7.63 2.43 -33.47
CA GLN A 21 -9.07 2.40 -33.26
C GLN A 21 -9.35 1.80 -31.88
N GLY A 22 -9.24 2.62 -30.85
CA GLY A 22 -9.67 2.26 -29.50
C GLY A 22 -11.14 1.78 -29.50
N PRO A 23 -11.56 1.00 -28.49
CA PRO A 23 -12.91 0.46 -28.45
C PRO A 23 -13.94 1.61 -28.50
N PRO A 24 -15.02 1.50 -29.29
CA PRO A 24 -16.06 2.53 -29.32
C PRO A 24 -16.66 2.63 -27.92
N ILE A 25 -16.58 3.83 -27.33
CA ILE A 25 -17.24 4.15 -26.06
C ILE A 25 -18.74 4.20 -26.36
N ASP A 26 -19.49 3.24 -25.81
CA ASP A 26 -20.95 3.24 -25.88
C ASP A 26 -21.51 4.28 -24.89
N SER A 27 -21.69 5.50 -25.37
CA SER A 27 -22.19 6.65 -24.61
C SER A 27 -23.59 6.39 -23.99
N GLY A 28 -24.34 5.39 -24.46
CA GLY A 28 -25.64 5.02 -23.90
C GLY A 28 -25.53 4.30 -22.54
N ALA A 29 -24.50 3.48 -22.36
CA ALA A 29 -24.27 2.76 -21.10
C ALA A 29 -23.85 3.69 -19.95
N PHE A 30 -23.16 4.80 -20.27
CA PHE A 30 -22.73 5.81 -19.30
C PHE A 30 -23.90 6.67 -18.79
N GLN A 31 -24.87 6.98 -19.65
CA GLN A 31 -26.04 7.80 -19.30
C GLN A 31 -27.00 7.05 -18.34
N HIS A 32 -27.20 5.75 -18.56
CA HIS A 32 -28.07 4.92 -17.71
C HIS A 32 -27.55 4.68 -16.29
N MET A 33 -26.25 4.89 -16.04
CA MET A 33 -25.67 4.74 -14.70
C MET A 33 -25.96 5.96 -13.80
N PHE A 34 -26.13 7.15 -14.40
CA PHE A 34 -26.44 8.38 -13.66
C PHE A 34 -27.95 8.56 -13.40
N GLU A 35 -28.83 8.12 -14.29
CA GLU A 35 -30.29 8.20 -14.06
C GLU A 35 -30.77 7.29 -12.90
N ARG A 36 -30.04 6.21 -12.62
CA ARG A 36 -30.39 5.27 -11.53
C ARG A 36 -30.02 5.79 -10.13
N ALA A 37 -29.18 6.83 -10.04
CA ALA A 37 -28.75 7.43 -8.77
C ALA A 37 -29.72 8.51 -8.26
N GLU A 38 -30.58 9.07 -9.12
CA GLU A 38 -31.53 10.13 -8.72
C GLU A 38 -32.86 9.62 -8.12
N HIS A 39 -33.10 8.31 -8.09
CA HIS A 39 -34.41 7.72 -7.73
C HIS A 39 -34.37 6.75 -6.52
N ALA A 40 -33.30 6.74 -5.72
CA ALA A 40 -33.25 5.92 -4.50
C ALA A 40 -33.81 6.68 -3.28
N PRO A 41 -34.87 6.18 -2.60
CA PRO A 41 -35.38 6.81 -1.38
C PRO A 41 -34.42 6.59 -0.19
N MET A 42 -34.13 7.68 0.53
CA MET A 42 -33.33 7.68 1.76
C MET A 42 -34.08 7.02 2.93
N PRO A 43 -33.40 6.27 3.83
CA PRO A 43 -34.03 5.65 4.99
C PRO A 43 -34.37 6.68 6.10
N PRO A 44 -35.47 6.50 6.85
CA PRO A 44 -35.95 7.46 7.82
C PRO A 44 -35.30 7.25 9.20
N SER A 45 -34.38 8.13 9.57
CA SER A 45 -34.12 8.43 10.98
C SER A 45 -33.65 9.86 11.14
N MET A 46 -34.56 10.74 11.56
CA MET A 46 -34.42 11.65 12.71
C MET A 46 -35.51 12.72 12.59
N ALA A 47 -36.44 12.65 13.53
CA ALA A 47 -37.59 13.53 13.63
C ALA A 47 -37.19 14.97 13.97
N SER A 48 -37.81 15.89 13.23
CA SER A 48 -38.21 17.28 13.52
C SER A 48 -37.91 17.90 14.89
N TYR A 49 -37.46 19.17 14.89
CA TYR A 49 -38.04 20.34 15.60
C TYR A 49 -37.60 21.67 14.94
N PRO A 50 -38.30 22.81 15.16
CA PRO A 50 -38.80 23.68 14.09
C PRO A 50 -38.01 24.97 13.83
N ALA A 51 -38.29 25.57 12.68
CA ALA A 51 -37.78 26.84 12.19
C ALA A 51 -38.26 28.07 12.99
N GLY A 52 -37.37 29.03 13.21
CA GLY A 52 -37.67 30.38 13.68
C GLY A 52 -36.67 31.38 13.11
N ASN A 53 -37.18 32.34 12.34
CA ASN A 53 -36.45 33.41 11.64
C ASN A 53 -35.56 34.28 12.55
N THR A 54 -34.33 34.61 12.12
CA THR A 54 -33.69 35.95 12.25
C THR A 54 -32.32 36.00 11.52
N PRO A 55 -31.85 37.18 11.08
CA PRO A 55 -30.89 37.34 9.98
C PRO A 55 -29.41 37.27 10.37
N LEU A 56 -28.60 37.00 9.35
CA LEU A 56 -27.13 36.97 9.24
C LEU A 56 -26.40 37.82 10.30
N THR A 57 -25.73 37.16 11.24
CA THR A 57 -24.64 37.76 12.04
C THR A 57 -23.38 36.91 11.91
N MET A 58 -22.30 37.58 11.54
CA MET A 58 -20.97 37.05 11.28
C MET A 58 -20.30 36.73 12.62
N GLY A 59 -20.43 35.48 13.08
CA GLY A 59 -19.79 35.01 14.31
C GLY A 59 -20.51 33.80 14.90
N GLY A 60 -20.06 32.60 14.55
CA GLY A 60 -20.55 31.37 15.18
C GLY A 60 -20.74 30.19 14.24
N ILE A 61 -19.66 29.68 13.64
CA ILE A 61 -19.63 28.27 13.25
C ILE A 61 -19.13 27.49 14.48
N GLN A 62 -20.04 27.21 15.41
CA GLN A 62 -19.84 26.13 16.37
C GLN A 62 -20.18 24.82 15.65
N GLY A 63 -19.16 24.02 15.35
CA GLY A 63 -19.35 22.74 14.68
C GLY A 63 -18.15 22.20 13.91
N ILE A 64 -17.08 22.99 13.75
CA ILE A 64 -15.81 22.48 13.26
C ILE A 64 -14.76 22.82 14.32
N ASN A 65 -14.21 21.78 14.94
CA ASN A 65 -13.13 21.90 15.92
C ASN A 65 -11.99 22.73 15.30
N PRO A 66 -11.54 23.85 15.91
CA PRO A 66 -10.45 24.65 15.38
C PRO A 66 -9.15 23.86 15.20
N GLN A 67 -9.01 22.68 15.84
CA GLN A 67 -7.92 21.74 15.57
C GLN A 67 -7.96 21.09 14.18
N LEU A 68 -9.14 20.93 13.57
CA LEU A 68 -9.28 20.34 12.24
C LEU A 68 -8.86 21.32 11.14
N TRP A 69 -9.08 22.63 11.35
CA TRP A 69 -8.65 23.68 10.43
C TRP A 69 -7.14 23.96 10.51
N SER A 70 -6.52 23.80 11.69
CA SER A 70 -5.05 23.89 11.83
C SER A 70 -4.30 22.72 11.19
N LEU A 71 -4.95 21.57 10.98
CA LEU A 71 -4.39 20.40 10.26
C LEU A 71 -4.30 20.59 8.73
N MET A 72 -5.09 21.51 8.15
CA MET A 72 -5.16 21.69 6.69
C MET A 72 -4.31 22.84 6.15
N ARG A 73 -3.72 23.68 7.02
CA ARG A 73 -2.79 24.73 6.61
C ARG A 73 -1.61 24.80 7.58
N GLN A 74 -0.55 24.04 7.32
CA GLN A 74 0.83 24.54 7.22
C GLN A 74 1.87 23.40 7.06
N PRO A 75 3.03 23.69 6.44
CA PRO A 75 4.00 22.72 5.97
C PRO A 75 5.02 22.31 7.05
N ALA A 76 5.63 21.13 6.87
CA ALA A 76 6.81 20.61 7.56
C ALA A 76 6.71 20.51 9.09
N GLY A 77 6.31 19.33 9.58
CA GLY A 77 6.45 18.94 10.98
C GLY A 77 5.25 18.17 11.52
N MET A 78 5.04 16.93 11.06
CA MET A 78 4.26 15.98 11.85
C MET A 78 5.06 15.58 13.09
N ASP A 79 4.38 15.52 14.23
CA ASP A 79 4.92 15.01 15.48
C ASP A 79 5.30 13.53 15.30
N PRO A 80 6.58 13.12 15.46
CA PRO A 80 7.00 11.73 15.24
C PRO A 80 6.30 10.71 16.13
N SER A 81 5.63 11.13 17.21
CA SER A 81 4.96 10.25 18.17
C SER A 81 3.74 9.49 17.62
N ILE A 82 3.16 9.93 16.50
CA ILE A 82 2.08 9.18 15.80
C ILE A 82 2.58 7.87 15.16
N PHE A 83 3.89 7.71 14.94
CA PHE A 83 4.46 6.53 14.27
C PHE A 83 4.82 5.37 15.23
N GLY A 84 4.70 5.59 16.54
CA GLY A 84 5.16 4.69 17.61
C GLY A 84 6.47 5.15 18.24
N ALA A 85 6.98 4.43 19.26
CA ALA A 85 8.26 4.81 19.85
C ALA A 85 9.41 4.63 18.85
N THR A 86 10.18 5.69 18.65
CA THR A 86 11.34 5.69 17.77
C THR A 86 12.50 4.98 18.46
N GLN A 87 12.78 3.74 18.08
CA GLN A 87 14.07 3.10 18.38
C GLN A 87 14.83 2.92 17.06
N ALA A 88 16.00 3.56 16.98
CA ALA A 88 16.91 3.38 15.85
C ALA A 88 17.30 1.90 15.74
N GLY A 89 17.00 1.28 14.59
CA GLY A 89 17.36 -0.10 14.29
C GLY A 89 18.53 -0.21 13.31
N SER A 90 18.88 -1.44 12.95
CA SER A 90 19.68 -1.77 11.76
C SER A 90 18.87 -2.72 10.89
N MET A 91 18.66 -2.39 9.61
CA MET A 91 18.00 -3.28 8.66
C MET A 91 19.04 -4.02 7.84
N ASN A 92 19.20 -5.32 8.08
CA ASN A 92 20.01 -6.19 7.23
C ASN A 92 19.08 -7.19 6.53
N LEU A 93 18.44 -6.71 5.45
CA LEU A 93 17.54 -7.54 4.67
C LEU A 93 18.32 -8.29 3.59
N GLN A 94 18.18 -9.61 3.59
CA GLN A 94 18.67 -10.45 2.51
C GLN A 94 17.55 -10.64 1.48
N CYS A 95 17.81 -10.29 0.22
CA CYS A 95 16.85 -10.53 -0.85
C CYS A 95 16.72 -12.04 -1.13
N LEU A 96 15.47 -12.47 -1.29
CA LEU A 96 15.11 -13.85 -1.61
C LEU A 96 14.30 -13.84 -2.91
N ALA A 97 14.58 -14.78 -3.81
CA ALA A 97 13.74 -15.05 -4.96
C ALA A 97 12.58 -15.97 -4.56
N GLN A 98 11.40 -15.73 -5.13
CA GLN A 98 10.21 -16.53 -4.94
C GLN A 98 10.38 -17.90 -5.60
N ASN A 99 9.85 -18.96 -4.98
CA ASN A 99 10.02 -20.33 -5.50
C ASN A 99 9.08 -20.62 -6.68
N ASN A 100 7.97 -19.89 -6.80
CA ASN A 100 7.01 -20.03 -7.90
C ASN A 100 6.26 -18.71 -8.17
N ASP A 101 5.52 -18.64 -9.28
CA ASP A 101 4.86 -17.43 -9.79
C ASP A 101 3.78 -16.80 -8.88
N ILE A 102 3.38 -17.44 -7.78
CA ILE A 102 2.35 -16.92 -6.86
C ILE A 102 2.86 -16.66 -5.44
N SER A 103 4.15 -16.85 -5.20
CA SER A 103 4.75 -16.82 -3.86
C SER A 103 5.42 -15.48 -3.49
N CYS A 104 5.21 -14.42 -4.29
CA CYS A 104 5.79 -13.09 -4.04
C CYS A 104 5.40 -12.54 -2.65
N GLY A 105 4.15 -12.73 -2.23
CA GLY A 105 3.66 -12.31 -0.91
C GLY A 105 4.38 -13.03 0.23
N GLN A 106 4.44 -14.36 0.19
CA GLN A 106 5.14 -15.17 1.19
C GLN A 106 6.64 -14.89 1.21
N THR A 107 7.25 -14.66 0.05
CA THR A 107 8.67 -14.30 -0.07
C THR A 107 8.94 -12.94 0.58
N SER A 108 8.10 -11.94 0.31
CA SER A 108 8.19 -10.62 0.95
C SER A 108 8.02 -10.70 2.47
N VAL A 109 7.07 -11.50 2.96
CA VAL A 109 6.91 -11.77 4.40
C VAL A 109 8.17 -12.41 4.99
N ALA A 110 8.73 -13.44 4.34
CA ALA A 110 9.94 -14.10 4.80
C ALA A 110 11.13 -13.12 4.90
N MET A 111 11.36 -12.31 3.87
CA MET A 111 12.41 -11.28 3.88
C MET A 111 12.23 -10.28 5.03
N ALA A 112 11.01 -9.78 5.24
CA ALA A 112 10.72 -8.83 6.29
C ALA A 112 10.90 -9.42 7.71
N VAL A 113 10.42 -10.65 7.93
CA VAL A 113 10.59 -11.36 9.20
C VAL A 113 12.06 -11.65 9.48
N ASN A 114 12.81 -12.15 8.50
CA ASN A 114 14.22 -12.48 8.66
C ASN A 114 15.01 -11.22 9.05
N ALA A 115 14.74 -10.09 8.40
CA ALA A 115 15.39 -8.81 8.70
C ALA A 115 15.13 -8.33 10.14
N LEU A 116 13.94 -8.57 10.69
CA LEU A 116 13.57 -8.10 12.04
C LEU A 116 13.93 -9.08 13.16
N THR A 117 14.03 -10.37 12.85
CA THR A 117 14.11 -11.44 13.87
C THR A 117 15.39 -12.25 13.81
N GLY A 118 16.18 -12.12 12.74
CA GLY A 118 17.35 -12.97 12.50
C GLY A 118 17.02 -14.41 12.11
N LYS A 119 15.75 -14.73 11.87
CA LYS A 119 15.33 -16.02 11.31
C LYS A 119 15.84 -16.20 9.87
N ASN A 120 15.70 -17.41 9.36
CA ASN A 120 16.04 -17.77 7.98
C ASN A 120 14.86 -18.49 7.31
N LEU A 121 13.69 -17.84 7.30
CA LEU A 121 12.49 -18.34 6.65
C LEU A 121 12.58 -18.18 5.13
N ARG A 122 11.91 -19.09 4.42
CA ARG A 122 11.59 -18.99 2.99
C ARG A 122 10.08 -18.90 2.79
N ASP A 123 9.70 -18.57 1.57
CA ASP A 123 8.31 -18.54 1.11
C ASP A 123 7.55 -19.84 1.39
N MET A 124 8.19 -21.00 1.21
CA MET A 124 7.61 -22.31 1.55
C MET A 124 7.30 -22.44 3.04
N ASP A 125 8.13 -21.90 3.93
CA ASP A 125 7.90 -21.96 5.38
C ASP A 125 6.69 -21.13 5.79
N ILE A 126 6.46 -20.01 5.10
CA ILE A 126 5.29 -19.15 5.30
C ILE A 126 4.05 -19.84 4.71
N ASN A 127 4.14 -20.32 3.47
CA ASN A 127 3.02 -20.97 2.78
C ASN A 127 2.52 -22.21 3.54
N ASN A 128 3.42 -23.07 4.01
CA ASN A 128 3.06 -24.30 4.70
C ASN A 128 2.37 -24.07 6.05
N ARG A 129 2.61 -22.91 6.70
CA ARG A 129 2.06 -22.59 8.02
C ARG A 129 0.86 -21.64 7.98
N TYR A 130 0.86 -20.71 7.03
CA TYR A 130 -0.10 -19.59 7.01
C TYR A 130 -0.79 -19.42 5.65
N GLY A 131 -0.36 -20.14 4.60
CA GLY A 131 -0.89 -19.95 3.25
C GLY A 131 -0.75 -18.49 2.79
N PHE A 132 -1.88 -17.86 2.47
CA PHE A 132 -1.97 -16.46 2.05
C PHE A 132 -2.34 -15.48 3.18
N GLU A 133 -2.40 -15.92 4.44
CA GLU A 133 -2.65 -15.05 5.58
C GLU A 133 -1.40 -14.24 5.97
N LEU A 134 -0.94 -13.35 5.08
CA LEU A 134 0.35 -12.66 5.19
C LEU A 134 0.48 -11.84 6.48
N LEU A 135 -0.55 -11.10 6.87
CA LEU A 135 -0.54 -10.30 8.10
C LEU A 135 -0.51 -11.17 9.37
N ASN A 136 -1.15 -12.35 9.33
CA ASN A 136 -1.09 -13.33 10.41
C ASN A 136 0.34 -13.90 10.53
N ALA A 137 0.94 -14.27 9.41
CA ALA A 137 2.33 -14.76 9.36
C ALA A 137 3.31 -13.71 9.92
N LEU A 138 3.21 -12.46 9.47
CA LEU A 138 4.04 -11.35 9.95
C LEU A 138 3.94 -11.19 11.48
N ASN A 139 2.73 -11.15 12.02
CA ASN A 139 2.51 -11.01 13.46
C ASN A 139 3.02 -12.23 14.24
N SER A 140 2.66 -13.44 13.81
CA SER A 140 3.05 -14.68 14.49
C SER A 140 4.57 -14.88 14.51
N GLU A 141 5.25 -14.58 13.40
CA GLU A 141 6.69 -14.81 13.29
C GLU A 141 7.56 -13.72 13.93
N SER A 142 7.02 -12.51 14.15
CA SER A 142 7.79 -11.37 14.69
C SER A 142 7.39 -10.92 16.10
N ALA A 143 6.29 -11.44 16.67
CA ALA A 143 5.83 -11.09 18.01
C ALA A 143 6.88 -11.32 19.10
N ALA A 144 7.61 -12.43 19.06
CA ALA A 144 8.66 -12.75 20.04
C ALA A 144 9.84 -11.76 19.99
N ALA A 145 10.05 -11.10 18.85
CA ALA A 145 11.04 -10.03 18.69
C ALA A 145 10.46 -8.64 19.03
N GLY A 146 9.24 -8.58 19.56
CA GLY A 146 8.61 -7.34 20.00
C GLY A 146 7.95 -6.54 18.88
N PHE A 147 7.67 -7.14 17.71
CA PHE A 147 7.00 -6.45 16.62
C PHE A 147 5.54 -6.88 16.48
N ARG A 148 4.70 -5.91 16.10
CA ARG A 148 3.34 -6.14 15.63
C ARG A 148 3.19 -5.46 14.27
N TRP A 149 2.59 -6.13 13.31
CA TRP A 149 2.36 -5.60 11.98
C TRP A 149 0.94 -5.08 11.84
N ARG A 150 0.80 -3.98 11.09
CA ARG A 150 -0.47 -3.33 10.80
C ARG A 150 -0.66 -3.19 9.31
N ASP A 151 -1.92 -3.20 8.91
CA ASP A 151 -2.36 -2.75 7.59
C ASP A 151 -2.55 -1.23 7.61
N GLY A 152 -1.81 -0.54 6.75
CA GLY A 152 -1.86 0.90 6.53
C GLY A 152 -2.79 1.32 5.40
N GLY A 153 -3.51 0.38 4.79
CA GLY A 153 -4.35 0.62 3.63
C GLY A 153 -3.53 0.81 2.36
N GLU A 154 -4.04 1.61 1.44
CA GLU A 154 -3.47 1.72 0.10
C GLU A 154 -2.25 2.65 0.03
N ILE A 155 -1.37 2.40 -0.96
CA ILE A 155 -0.29 3.31 -1.28
C ILE A 155 -0.84 4.58 -1.93
N SER A 156 -0.47 5.72 -1.36
CA SER A 156 -0.87 7.03 -1.86
C SER A 156 0.16 8.08 -1.45
N ALA A 157 -0.02 9.31 -1.93
CA ALA A 157 0.86 10.43 -1.59
C ALA A 157 0.99 10.68 -0.08
N SER A 158 -0.05 10.39 0.72
CA SER A 158 -0.02 10.58 2.18
C SER A 158 0.72 9.44 2.92
N SER A 159 0.93 8.28 2.28
CA SER A 159 1.59 7.13 2.89
C SER A 159 3.10 7.31 3.01
N TRP A 160 3.71 8.20 2.23
CA TRP A 160 5.18 8.32 2.14
C TRP A 160 5.87 8.77 3.41
N GLU A 161 5.23 9.62 4.21
CA GLU A 161 5.83 10.02 5.49
C GLU A 161 5.94 8.85 6.47
N LEU A 162 4.90 8.01 6.52
CA LEU A 162 4.95 6.75 7.28
C LEU A 162 6.05 5.84 6.73
N ILE A 163 6.08 5.61 5.41
CA ILE A 163 7.06 4.72 4.79
C ILE A 163 8.49 5.21 5.06
N ASP A 164 8.75 6.50 4.82
CA ASP A 164 10.05 7.14 5.05
C ASP A 164 10.47 6.98 6.51
N HIS A 165 9.56 7.22 7.45
CA HIS A 165 9.84 7.03 8.88
C HIS A 165 10.21 5.56 9.19
N LYS A 166 9.43 4.60 8.69
CA LYS A 166 9.65 3.18 8.96
C LYS A 166 10.97 2.68 8.41
N VAL A 167 11.25 2.94 7.14
CA VAL A 167 12.43 2.36 6.46
C VAL A 167 13.71 3.14 6.78
N ASN A 168 13.64 4.46 6.97
CA ASN A 168 14.84 5.27 7.21
C ASN A 168 15.14 5.53 8.68
N ASN A 169 14.13 5.69 9.55
CA ASN A 169 14.36 6.03 10.95
C ASN A 169 14.32 4.79 11.85
N GLU A 170 13.22 4.03 11.78
CA GLU A 170 13.06 2.81 12.59
C GLU A 170 13.86 1.62 12.04
N LYS A 171 14.29 1.72 10.77
CA LYS A 171 14.94 0.63 10.02
C LYS A 171 14.11 -0.66 10.04
N THR A 172 12.80 -0.52 9.83
CA THR A 172 11.86 -1.63 9.65
C THR A 172 11.34 -1.68 8.21
N PRO A 173 11.32 -2.86 7.56
CA PRO A 173 10.85 -2.98 6.18
C PRO A 173 9.34 -2.73 6.08
N VAL A 174 8.90 -2.30 4.90
CA VAL A 174 7.48 -2.09 4.58
C VAL A 174 7.11 -2.96 3.38
N ILE A 175 6.04 -3.74 3.47
CA ILE A 175 5.56 -4.58 2.37
C ILE A 175 4.43 -3.85 1.66
N VAL A 176 4.47 -3.83 0.32
CA VAL A 176 3.44 -3.18 -0.50
C VAL A 176 2.96 -4.10 -1.62
N GLY A 177 1.65 -4.11 -1.87
CA GLY A 177 1.06 -4.70 -3.07
C GLY A 177 1.01 -3.68 -4.21
N LEU A 178 1.47 -4.07 -5.40
CA LEU A 178 1.52 -3.25 -6.61
C LEU A 178 1.03 -4.04 -7.83
N ASN A 179 0.69 -3.36 -8.91
CA ASN A 179 0.39 -3.99 -10.19
C ASN A 179 0.88 -3.12 -11.37
N GLY A 180 0.55 -3.51 -12.60
CA GLY A 180 0.88 -2.77 -13.82
C GLY A 180 2.21 -3.17 -14.44
N ALA A 181 2.49 -2.62 -15.63
CA ALA A 181 3.57 -3.10 -16.50
C ALA A 181 4.98 -3.06 -15.88
N GLU A 182 5.24 -2.16 -14.93
CA GLU A 182 6.55 -2.04 -14.27
C GLU A 182 6.77 -3.09 -13.18
N PHE A 183 5.72 -3.40 -12.41
CA PHE A 183 5.79 -4.22 -11.20
C PHE A 183 5.25 -5.63 -11.40
N SER A 184 4.20 -5.76 -12.20
CA SER A 184 3.50 -7.02 -12.53
C SER A 184 3.07 -7.00 -14.00
N PRO A 185 3.99 -7.25 -14.97
CA PRO A 185 3.65 -7.31 -16.40
C PRO A 185 2.51 -8.28 -16.74
N SER A 186 2.31 -9.32 -15.91
CA SER A 186 1.24 -10.31 -16.08
C SER A 186 -0.14 -9.82 -15.64
N GLY A 187 -0.22 -8.69 -14.93
CA GLY A 187 -1.46 -8.16 -14.34
C GLY A 187 -1.96 -8.89 -13.09
N ARG A 188 -1.27 -9.95 -12.64
CA ARG A 188 -1.67 -10.78 -11.48
C ARG A 188 -1.45 -10.11 -10.13
N GLY A 189 -0.77 -8.96 -10.12
CA GLY A 189 -0.31 -8.30 -8.91
C GLY A 189 1.07 -8.82 -8.48
N HIS A 190 1.82 -7.95 -7.82
CA HIS A 190 3.14 -8.25 -7.28
C HIS A 190 3.31 -7.60 -5.91
N ILE A 191 3.88 -8.35 -4.97
CA ILE A 191 4.08 -7.89 -3.59
C ILE A 191 5.59 -7.76 -3.36
N VAL A 192 6.03 -6.55 -3.02
CA VAL A 192 7.46 -6.22 -2.84
C VAL A 192 7.73 -5.68 -1.43
N THR A 193 9.01 -5.65 -1.03
CA THR A 193 9.44 -5.13 0.27
C THR A 193 10.28 -3.87 0.12
N ILE A 194 9.77 -2.70 0.51
CA ILE A 194 10.51 -1.44 0.56
C ILE A 194 11.49 -1.46 1.74
N VAL A 195 12.75 -1.09 1.48
CA VAL A 195 13.84 -1.14 2.47
C VAL A 195 14.52 0.21 2.69
N LYS A 196 14.36 1.15 1.76
CA LYS A 196 14.97 2.48 1.85
C LYS A 196 14.25 3.46 0.95
N THR A 197 14.20 4.72 1.35
CA THR A 197 13.79 5.83 0.48
C THR A 197 14.78 6.98 0.58
N GLU A 198 15.07 7.64 -0.53
CA GLU A 198 15.96 8.81 -0.59
C GLU A 198 15.36 9.84 -1.54
N GLY A 199 14.78 10.92 -0.99
CA GLY A 199 14.02 11.88 -1.76
C GLY A 199 12.83 11.21 -2.46
N ASP A 200 12.85 11.21 -3.80
CA ASP A 200 11.85 10.54 -4.64
C ASP A 200 12.20 9.08 -4.96
N THR A 201 13.44 8.65 -4.69
CA THR A 201 13.88 7.28 -5.00
C THR A 201 13.40 6.30 -3.93
N VAL A 202 12.85 5.18 -4.35
CA VAL A 202 12.43 4.06 -3.52
C VAL A 202 13.28 2.84 -3.85
N THR A 203 13.94 2.24 -2.87
CA THR A 203 14.63 0.96 -3.01
C THR A 203 13.79 -0.15 -2.40
N PHE A 204 13.54 -1.21 -3.16
CA PHE A 204 12.76 -2.37 -2.73
C PHE A 204 13.44 -3.68 -3.10
N ALA A 205 13.25 -4.70 -2.27
CA ALA A 205 13.58 -6.08 -2.57
C ALA A 205 12.45 -6.69 -3.39
N ASP A 206 12.81 -7.19 -4.57
CA ASP A 206 11.90 -7.78 -5.54
C ASP A 206 11.97 -9.31 -5.46
N PRO A 207 10.90 -9.99 -5.01
CA PRO A 207 10.91 -11.45 -4.93
C PRO A 207 10.87 -12.13 -6.31
N ALA A 208 10.49 -11.44 -7.39
CA ALA A 208 10.52 -12.04 -8.73
C ALA A 208 11.96 -12.30 -9.21
N THR A 209 12.90 -11.45 -8.79
CA THR A 209 14.31 -11.54 -9.20
C THR A 209 15.24 -11.93 -8.06
N GLY A 210 14.81 -11.80 -6.81
CA GLY A 210 15.66 -11.96 -5.63
C GLY A 210 16.72 -10.88 -5.50
N THR A 211 16.48 -9.69 -6.06
CA THR A 211 17.44 -8.57 -6.06
C THR A 211 16.82 -7.29 -5.53
N LEU A 212 17.67 -6.32 -5.17
CA LEU A 212 17.22 -4.95 -4.93
C LEU A 212 16.98 -4.24 -6.27
N ARG A 213 15.88 -3.50 -6.34
CA ARG A 213 15.53 -2.62 -7.45
C ARG A 213 15.21 -1.23 -6.91
N THR A 214 15.28 -0.25 -7.80
CA THR A 214 14.89 1.12 -7.50
C THR A 214 13.78 1.57 -8.44
N THR A 215 12.92 2.45 -7.93
CA THR A 215 11.88 3.16 -8.68
C THR A 215 11.63 4.52 -8.03
N THR A 216 10.58 5.24 -8.43
CA THR A 216 10.16 6.51 -7.83
C THR A 216 8.90 6.37 -6.99
N LYS A 217 8.71 7.29 -6.03
CA LYS A 217 7.45 7.39 -5.28
C LYS A 217 6.27 7.62 -6.22
N GLN A 218 6.45 8.44 -7.25
CA GLN A 218 5.42 8.68 -8.25
C GLN A 218 5.04 7.42 -9.04
N ALA A 219 6.01 6.58 -9.42
CA ALA A 219 5.74 5.32 -10.12
C ALA A 219 4.91 4.38 -9.26
N MET A 220 5.25 4.23 -7.97
CA MET A 220 4.46 3.42 -7.04
C MET A 220 3.06 3.99 -6.77
N ASN A 221 2.90 5.31 -6.65
CA ASN A 221 1.58 5.95 -6.51
C ASN A 221 0.69 5.77 -7.75
N SER A 222 1.31 5.74 -8.93
CA SER A 222 0.59 5.65 -10.22
C SER A 222 0.35 4.19 -10.64
N ALA A 223 0.93 3.23 -9.92
CA ALA A 223 0.76 1.82 -10.18
C ALA A 223 -0.72 1.44 -10.00
N PRO A 224 -1.32 0.68 -10.94
CA PRO A 224 -2.63 0.11 -10.72
C PRO A 224 -2.66 -0.74 -9.44
N SER A 225 -3.83 -0.86 -8.84
CA SER A 225 -3.98 -1.63 -7.62
C SER A 225 -3.68 -3.13 -7.84
N HIS A 226 -3.12 -3.76 -6.81
CA HIS A 226 -3.03 -5.21 -6.73
C HIS A 226 -4.45 -5.82 -6.82
N PRO A 227 -4.68 -6.92 -7.57
CA PRO A 227 -6.02 -7.49 -7.73
C PRO A 227 -6.70 -7.89 -6.41
N ASP A 228 -5.90 -8.31 -5.43
CA ASP A 228 -6.37 -8.67 -4.08
C ASP A 228 -6.51 -7.46 -3.13
N GLY A 229 -6.40 -6.24 -3.65
CA GLY A 229 -6.42 -4.99 -2.88
C GLY A 229 -5.02 -4.45 -2.60
N ASN A 230 -4.90 -3.12 -2.54
CA ASN A 230 -3.65 -2.48 -2.13
C ASN A 230 -3.52 -2.54 -0.61
N PHE A 231 -2.34 -2.92 -0.15
CA PHE A 231 -2.03 -2.89 1.27
C PHE A 231 -0.60 -2.41 1.46
N ILE A 232 -0.41 -1.71 2.58
CA ILE A 232 0.88 -1.38 3.14
C ILE A 232 0.95 -2.13 4.46
N PHE A 233 1.84 -3.12 4.57
CA PHE A 233 2.16 -3.70 5.87
C PHE A 233 3.40 -3.06 6.45
N TYR A 234 3.28 -2.54 7.68
CA TYR A 234 4.38 -1.95 8.41
C TYR A 234 4.42 -2.47 9.85
N ALA A 235 5.63 -2.56 10.39
CA ALA A 235 5.83 -2.97 11.77
C ALA A 235 5.68 -1.78 12.74
N VAL A 236 5.15 -2.07 13.92
CA VAL A 236 5.23 -1.23 15.11
C VAL A 236 5.94 -2.03 16.20
N ARG A 237 6.83 -1.38 16.94
CA ARG A 237 7.39 -1.99 18.14
C ARG A 237 6.35 -1.99 19.23
N ASN A 238 6.17 -3.14 19.87
CA ASN A 238 5.46 -3.21 21.13
C ASN A 238 6.36 -2.52 22.15
N ASN A 239 5.99 -1.33 22.62
CA ASN A 239 6.71 -0.69 23.72
C ASN A 239 6.69 -1.64 24.91
N LEU A 240 7.81 -2.30 25.18
CA LEU A 240 8.09 -2.98 26.44
C LEU A 240 8.70 -2.00 27.45
N ASP A 241 8.32 -0.72 27.39
CA ASP A 241 8.75 0.28 28.37
C ASP A 241 7.70 0.39 29.48
N GLY A 242 7.94 -0.37 30.56
CA GLY A 242 7.95 0.26 31.88
C GLY A 242 6.70 0.18 32.78
N ASN A 243 5.93 -0.91 32.81
CA ASN A 243 5.04 -1.14 33.96
C ASN A 243 4.64 -2.61 34.20
N HIS A 244 5.63 -3.49 34.38
CA HIS A 244 5.41 -4.70 35.20
C HIS A 244 5.93 -4.44 36.61
N MET A 245 5.04 -3.81 37.40
CA MET A 245 4.75 -4.11 38.79
C MET A 245 5.83 -4.94 39.51
N ALA A 246 6.74 -4.23 40.19
CA ALA A 246 7.08 -4.62 41.54
C ALA A 246 5.80 -4.52 42.38
N ALA A 247 5.07 -5.63 42.47
CA ALA A 247 3.99 -5.80 43.43
C ALA A 247 4.26 -7.09 44.20
N ARG A 248 4.87 -6.87 45.37
CA ARG A 248 4.72 -7.57 46.66
C ARG A 248 4.56 -9.09 46.64
#